data_AF-A0A0C3DPF9-F1
#
_entry.id   AF-A0A0C3DPF9-F1
#
_cell.length_a   1.000
_cell.length_b   1.000
_cell.length_c   1.000
_cell.angle_alpha   90.00
_cell.angle_beta   90.00
_cell.angle_gamma   90.00
#
_symmetry.space_group_name_H-M   'P 1'
#
loop_
_entity.id
_entity.type
_entity.pdbx_description
1 polymer ?
#
loop_
_entity_poly.entity_id
_entity_poly.type
_entity_poly.pdbx_seq_one_letter_code
_entity_poly.pdbx_strand_id
1 'polypeptide(L)' 'MIQFWLAELDRYGNPTLIDGAHGAREGAEEALTLRRRLPMLSTDGRKFAIAEVRLSEPTGAHGPLNEEALDVLGAHKP' A
#
# COMPACT_ATOMS: atom_id res chain seq x y z
N MET A 1 4.72 -7.33 -13.47
CA MET A 1 5.86 -6.44 -13.19
C MET A 1 6.00 -6.32 -11.68
N ILE A 2 7.21 -6.43 -11.14
CA ILE A 2 7.47 -6.21 -9.71
C ILE A 2 7.69 -4.71 -9.50
N GLN A 3 7.10 -4.16 -8.46
CA GLN A 3 7.27 -2.77 -8.04
C GLN A 3 7.67 -2.75 -6.57
N PHE A 4 8.47 -1.77 -6.17
CA PHE A 4 8.80 -1.52 -4.78
C PHE A 4 8.17 -0.21 -4.35
N TRP A 5 7.62 -0.17 -3.14
CA TRP A 5 6.95 0.99 -2.57
C TRP A 5 7.34 1.15 -1.10
N LEU A 6 7.37 2.39 -0.63
CA LEU A 6 7.34 2.68 0.80
C LEU A 6 5.90 2.56 1.29
N ALA A 7 5.70 1.69 2.28
CA ALA A 7 4.42 1.51 2.95
C ALA A 7 4.47 2.05 4.37
N GLU A 8 3.39 2.71 4.79
CA GLU A 8 3.12 3.00 6.20
C GLU A 8 2.29 1.86 6.80
N LEU A 9 2.63 1.46 8.02
CA LEU A 9 1.89 0.44 8.76
C LEU A 9 0.95 1.10 9.76
N ASP A 10 -0.31 0.67 9.78
CA ASP A 10 -1.24 1.01 10.84
C ASP A 10 -0.88 0.28 12.16
N ARG A 11 -1.69 0.50 13.22
CA ARG A 11 -1.48 -0.13 14.53
C ARG A 11 -1.60 -1.67 14.52
N TYR A 12 -2.22 -2.23 13.49
CA TYR A 12 -2.41 -3.67 13.28
C TYR A 12 -1.36 -4.27 12.33
N GLY A 13 -0.51 -3.44 11.73
CA GLY A 13 0.49 -3.87 10.76
C GLY A 13 -0.03 -3.90 9.32
N ASN A 14 -1.22 -3.36 9.03
CA ASN A 14 -1.73 -3.29 7.66
C ASN A 14 -1.02 -2.17 6.89
N PRO A 15 -0.54 -2.44 5.66
CA PRO A 15 0.20 -1.47 4.87
C PRO A 15 -0.72 -0.51 4.08
N THR A 16 -0.34 0.76 4.04
CA THR A 16 -0.80 1.74 3.04
C THR A 16 0.41 2.15 2.19
N LEU A 17 0.31 2.06 0.86
CA LEU A 17 1.36 2.55 -0.04
C LEU A 17 1.32 4.08 -0.06
N ILE A 18 2.43 4.74 0.25
CA ILE A 18 2.45 6.17 0.57
C ILE A 18 3.47 6.98 -0.26
N ASP A 19 4.13 6.36 -1.23
CA ASP A 19 5.03 7.02 -2.18
C ASP A 19 4.62 6.70 -3.62
N GLY A 20 5.56 6.57 -4.56
CA GLY A 20 5.32 6.13 -5.93
C GLY A 20 6.01 4.81 -6.23
N ALA A 21 5.63 4.16 -7.34
CA ALA A 21 6.24 2.90 -7.77
C ALA A 21 7.72 3.07 -8.13
N HIS A 22 8.56 2.23 -7.55
CA HIS A 22 9.99 2.13 -7.87
C HIS A 22 10.30 0.81 -8.58
N GLY A 23 11.27 0.85 -9.48
CA GLY A 23 11.77 -0.36 -10.16
C GLY A 23 12.70 -1.22 -9.29
N ALA A 24 13.21 -0.67 -8.18
CA ALA A 24 14.15 -1.32 -7.28
C ALA A 24 13.88 -0.93 -5.81
N ARG A 25 14.34 -1.75 -4.87
CA ARG A 25 14.13 -1.56 -3.43
C ARG A 25 14.72 -0.25 -2.93
N GLU A 26 15.87 0.12 -3.48
CA GLU A 26 16.65 1.31 -3.12
C GLU A 26 15.83 2.59 -3.27
N GLY A 27 14.96 2.68 -4.28
CA GLY A 27 14.08 3.85 -4.46
C GLY A 27 13.10 4.05 -3.29
N ALA A 28 12.59 2.96 -2.71
CA ALA A 28 11.72 3.03 -1.54
C ALA A 28 12.50 3.40 -0.24
N GLU A 29 13.76 2.97 -0.12
CA GLU A 29 14.66 3.40 0.98
C GLU A 29 14.99 4.90 0.88
N GLU A 30 15.25 5.39 -0.34
CA GLU A 30 15.46 6.81 -0.63
C GLU A 30 14.22 7.64 -0.31
N ALA A 31 13.02 7.14 -0.62
CA ALA A 31 11.76 7.80 -0.28
C ALA A 31 11.60 7.98 1.24
N LEU A 32 12.00 6.99 2.06
CA LEU A 32 12.00 7.12 3.53
C LEU A 32 13.01 8.17 3.98
N THR A 33 14.20 8.19 3.38
CA THR A 33 15.23 9.20 3.67
C THR A 33 14.74 10.61 3.38
N LEU A 34 14.07 10.81 2.24
CA LEU A 34 13.46 12.09 1.88
C LEU A 34 12.39 12.50 2.90
N ARG A 35 11.47 11.59 3.25
CA ARG A 35 10.44 11.87 4.27
C ARG A 35 11.04 12.37 5.59
N ARG A 36 12.07 11.71 6.10
CA ARG A 36 12.75 12.10 7.35
C ARG A 36 13.40 13.49 7.29
N ARG A 37 13.79 13.95 6.09
CA ARG A 37 14.40 15.27 5.88
C ARG A 37 13.38 16.39 5.69
N LEU A 38 12.14 16.05 5.37
CA LEU A 38 11.10 17.01 5.03
C LEU A 38 10.26 17.32 6.27
N PRO A 39 10.38 18.52 6.86
CA PRO A 39 9.80 18.82 8.17
C PRO A 39 8.26 18.80 8.20
N MET A 40 7.60 18.94 7.04
CA MET A 40 6.14 18.81 6.92
C MET A 40 5.66 17.35 6.89
N LEU A 41 6.56 16.38 6.75
CA LEU A 41 6.25 14.95 6.70
C LEU A 41 6.77 14.27 7.97
N SER A 42 6.10 14.51 9.10
CA SER A 42 6.48 13.88 10.38
C SER A 42 6.54 12.35 10.24
N THR A 43 7.62 11.75 10.71
CA THR A 43 7.81 10.30 10.79
C THR A 43 7.68 9.77 12.22
N ASP A 44 7.46 10.64 13.20
CA ASP A 44 7.46 10.27 14.62
C ASP A 44 6.24 9.42 14.97
N GLY A 45 6.48 8.30 15.66
CA GLY A 45 5.43 7.34 16.03
C GLY A 45 4.86 6.53 14.85
N ARG A 46 5.31 6.79 13.62
CA ARG A 46 4.88 6.06 12.42
C ARG A 46 5.79 4.86 12.16
N LYS A 47 5.20 3.79 11.63
CA LYS A 47 5.95 2.59 11.23
C LYS A 47 5.94 2.49 9.71
N PHE A 48 7.10 2.13 9.15
CA PHE A 48 7.27 2.01 7.71
C PHE A 48 7.81 0.63 7.37
N ALA A 49 7.45 0.14 6.18
CA ALA A 49 7.96 -1.08 5.57
C ALA A 49 8.19 -0.85 4.08
N ILE A 50 8.94 -1.74 3.43
CA ILE A 50 9.02 -1.80 1.98
C ILE A 50 8.10 -2.89 1.48
N ALA A 51 7.16 -2.54 0.61
CA ALA A 51 6.28 -3.48 -0.05
C ALA A 51 6.85 -3.87 -1.42
N GLU A 52 7.07 -5.17 -1.63
CA GLU A 52 7.22 -5.74 -2.97
C GLU A 52 5.83 -6.05 -3.52
N VAL A 53 5.40 -5.25 -4.51
CA VAL A 53 4.07 -5.34 -5.09
C VAL A 53 4.17 -6.08 -6.42
N ARG A 54 3.42 -7.18 -6.54
CA ARG A 54 3.25 -7.92 -7.78
C ARG A 54 1.80 -7.81 -8.23
N LEU A 55 1.58 -7.13 -9.34
CA LEU A 55 0.26 -7.01 -9.94
C LEU A 55 0.04 -8.16 -10.94
N SER A 56 -1.16 -8.71 -10.91
CA SER A 56 -1.67 -9.71 -11.85
C SER A 56 -3.07 -9.32 -12.32
N GLU A 57 -3.46 -9.77 -13.51
CA GLU A 57 -4.79 -9.49 -14.04
C GLU A 57 -5.86 -10.25 -13.22
N PRO A 58 -6.95 -9.58 -12.81
CA PRO A 58 -8.06 -10.27 -12.18
C PRO A 58 -8.79 -11.13 -13.22
N THR A 59 -9.00 -12.41 -12.92
CA THR A 59 -9.70 -13.34 -13.83
C THR A 59 -11.22 -13.25 -13.71
N GLY A 60 -11.73 -12.75 -12.59
CA GLY A 60 -13.17 -12.74 -12.28
C GLY A 60 -13.84 -14.12 -12.28
N ALA A 61 -13.06 -15.20 -12.39
CA ALA A 61 -13.54 -16.55 -12.68
C ALA A 61 -13.49 -17.50 -11.47
N HIS A 62 -13.28 -16.96 -10.27
CA HIS A 62 -13.15 -17.75 -9.05
C HIS A 62 -14.47 -17.78 -8.25
N GLY A 63 -15.20 -18.90 -8.36
CA GLY A 63 -16.19 -19.36 -7.36
C GLY A 63 -17.38 -18.44 -7.07
N PRO A 64 -18.33 -18.86 -6.22
CA PRO A 64 -19.44 -17.99 -5.83
C PRO A 64 -18.87 -16.70 -5.23
N LEU A 65 -19.43 -15.55 -5.64
CA LEU A 65 -19.11 -14.25 -5.07
C LEU A 65 -19.00 -14.40 -3.55
N ASN A 66 -17.91 -13.92 -2.96
CA ASN A 66 -17.86 -13.80 -1.50
C ASN A 66 -18.97 -12.82 -1.11
N GLU A 67 -20.12 -13.33 -0.68
CA GLU A 67 -21.31 -12.52 -0.34
C GLU A 67 -21.00 -11.54 0.80
N GLU A 68 -19.94 -11.77 1.58
CA GLU A 68 -19.42 -10.81 2.56
C GLU A 68 -18.91 -9.50 1.92
N ALA A 69 -18.49 -9.53 0.65
CA ALA A 69 -18.05 -8.32 -0.07
C ALA A 69 -19.23 -7.43 -0.53
N LEU A 70 -20.46 -7.96 -0.55
CA LEU A 70 -21.65 -7.16 -0.90
C LEU A 70 -21.95 -6.09 0.17
N ASP A 71 -21.64 -6.36 1.44
CA ASP A 71 -21.82 -5.40 2.53
C ASP A 71 -20.94 -4.15 2.38
N VAL A 72 -19.76 -4.30 1.78
CA VAL A 72 -18.83 -3.18 1.54
C VAL A 72 -19.26 -2.33 0.35
N LEU A 73 -19.83 -2.96 -0.69
CA LEU A 73 -20.28 -2.28 -1.91
C LEU A 73 -21.65 -1.60 -1.76
N GLY A 74 -22.52 -2.10 -0.88
CA GLY A 74 -23.82 -1.48 -0.59
C GLY A 74 -23.75 -0.16 0.18
N ALA A 75 -22.62 0.14 0.83
CA ALA A 75 -22.40 1.36 1.60
C ALA A 75 -22.01 2.59 0.75
N HIS A 76 -21.86 2.41 -0.58
CA HIS A 76 -21.69 3.52 -1.53
C HIS A 76 -22.85 3.50 -2.52
N LYS A 77 -23.99 4.03 -2.09
CA LYS A 77 -25.07 4.47 -2.99
C LYS A 77 -24.90 5.98 -3.21
N PRO A 78 -25.02 6.48 -4.46
CA PRO A 78 -24.83 7.89 -4.81
C PRO A 78 -25.78 8.85 -4.07
#